data_AF-A0A0B0NQ60-F1
#
_entry.id   AF-A0A0B0NQ60-F1
#
_cell.length_a   1.000
_cell.length_b   1.000
_cell.length_c   1.000
_cell.angle_alpha   90.00
_cell.angle_beta   90.00
_cell.angle_gamma   90.00
#
_symmetry.space_group_name_H-M   'P 1'
#
loop_
_entity.id
_entity.type
_entity.pdbx_description
1 polymer ?
#
loop_
_entity_poly.entity_id
_entity_poly.type
_entity_poly.pdbx_seq_one_letter_code
_entity_poly.pdbx_strand_id
1 'polypeptide(L)'
;MAFSSLIRSTAAAYPLLEASARTDLSPSPSHRLKVSSIGFGGNLNSFFGPAVSTKSSSLQKCNSRSIQPIKATATEIPTTIARSRSSGKTKVGINGFGRIGRLVLRVAIARDDFDVVAVNDPFIDANYMAYMFKYDSTHGGFKGTIRVVDDSTLEINGKQIQVVNKRDPAEIPWGDYGAEFVVESSGVFTTLAKASAHLKVVHEEFGIIEGLMTTVHATTATQKPVDGPSMKDWRGGRGAGQNIIPSSTGAAKAVGKVLPQLNGKLTGMAFRVPTPNVSVVDLTCRLQKSASYEDVKAVIKYAAVGPLNGILGYTEEDVVSNDFVGDSRSSIFDAKAGIGLSDSFMKLVSWYDNEWGYSNRVLDLIEHISLVLATHN
;
A
#
# COMPACT_ATOMS: atom_id res chain seq x y z
N MET A 1 23.42 16.58 -31.41
CA MET A 1 23.73 15.75 -32.60
C MET A 1 24.49 14.53 -32.13
N ALA A 2 23.91 13.34 -32.22
CA ALA A 2 24.55 12.11 -31.80
C ALA A 2 24.73 11.22 -33.03
N PHE A 3 25.98 10.99 -33.43
CA PHE A 3 26.37 10.05 -34.48
C PHE A 3 26.27 8.63 -33.91
N SER A 4 25.50 7.76 -34.57
CA SER A 4 25.48 6.33 -34.30
C SER A 4 26.38 5.63 -35.31
N SER A 5 27.42 4.92 -34.84
CA SER A 5 28.23 4.03 -35.65
C SER A 5 27.70 2.60 -35.53
N LEU A 6 27.18 2.06 -36.64
CA LEU A 6 26.79 0.66 -36.78
C LEU A 6 28.01 -0.18 -37.14
N ILE A 7 28.35 -1.17 -36.32
CA ILE A 7 29.34 -2.20 -36.65
C ILE A 7 28.58 -3.40 -37.25
N ARG A 8 28.90 -3.73 -38.50
CA ARG A 8 28.35 -4.85 -39.27
C ARG A 8 29.31 -6.04 -39.15
N SER A 9 28.81 -7.21 -38.75
CA SER A 9 29.58 -8.47 -38.76
C SER A 9 29.29 -9.25 -40.05
N THR A 10 30.35 -9.77 -40.67
CA THR A 10 30.38 -10.52 -41.92
C THR A 10 30.43 -12.03 -41.67
N ALA A 11 29.65 -12.82 -42.42
CA ALA A 11 29.96 -14.21 -42.77
C ALA A 11 29.27 -14.61 -44.09
N ALA A 12 29.86 -15.56 -44.81
CA ALA A 12 29.86 -15.69 -46.28
C ALA A 12 28.93 -16.78 -46.88
N ALA A 13 28.62 -16.58 -48.18
CA ALA A 13 28.28 -17.46 -49.34
C ALA A 13 27.86 -18.95 -49.15
N TYR A 14 26.63 -19.38 -49.53
CA TYR A 14 26.10 -19.97 -50.82
C TYR A 14 26.37 -21.49 -51.04
N PRO A 15 25.63 -22.29 -51.88
CA PRO A 15 24.49 -21.97 -52.79
C PRO A 15 23.29 -22.97 -52.91
N LEU A 16 22.21 -22.48 -53.57
CA LEU A 16 21.27 -23.06 -54.57
C LEU A 16 20.37 -24.29 -54.31
N LEU A 17 19.04 -24.10 -54.50
CA LEU A 17 18.21 -24.85 -55.46
C LEU A 17 16.84 -24.17 -55.72
N GLU A 18 16.50 -24.00 -57.01
CA GLU A 18 15.19 -23.61 -57.60
C GLU A 18 14.13 -24.71 -57.34
N ALA A 19 12.82 -24.67 -57.64
CA ALA A 19 11.89 -23.89 -58.46
C ALA A 19 10.46 -24.14 -57.91
N SER A 20 9.46 -23.27 -58.06
CA SER A 20 8.31 -23.40 -59.02
C SER A 20 7.07 -22.83 -58.30
N ALA A 21 6.55 -21.65 -58.62
CA ALA A 21 5.58 -21.31 -59.68
C ALA A 21 4.11 -21.72 -59.42
N ARG A 22 3.23 -20.70 -59.57
CA ARG A 22 1.80 -20.67 -60.01
C ARG A 22 0.73 -20.28 -58.95
N THR A 23 0.25 -19.03 -58.98
CA THR A 23 -1.01 -18.47 -59.61
C THR A 23 -2.24 -18.66 -58.71
N ASP A 24 -3.19 -17.75 -58.49
CA ASP A 24 -3.54 -16.46 -59.10
C ASP A 24 -4.73 -15.82 -58.33
N LEU A 25 -5.00 -14.54 -58.63
CA LEU A 25 -6.28 -13.76 -58.50
C LEU A 25 -6.56 -12.87 -57.26
N SER A 26 -6.40 -11.57 -57.53
CA SER A 26 -6.80 -10.29 -56.88
C SER A 26 -8.33 -9.99 -56.96
N PRO A 27 -8.87 -8.76 -56.69
CA PRO A 27 -8.65 -7.75 -55.62
C PRO A 27 -9.95 -7.04 -55.03
N SER A 28 -9.81 -6.41 -53.85
CA SER A 28 -10.36 -5.08 -53.38
C SER A 28 -11.90 -4.79 -53.31
N PRO A 29 -12.41 -3.65 -52.74
CA PRO A 29 -11.79 -2.58 -51.91
C PRO A 29 -12.58 -2.09 -50.65
N SER A 30 -11.88 -1.23 -49.90
CA SER A 30 -12.26 -0.22 -48.88
C SER A 30 -13.70 0.33 -48.76
N HIS A 31 -14.15 0.60 -47.53
CA HIS A 31 -15.20 1.59 -47.26
C HIS A 31 -14.87 2.58 -46.12
N ARG A 32 -15.13 3.85 -46.42
CA ARG A 32 -14.94 5.09 -45.66
C ARG A 32 -15.88 5.25 -44.47
N LEU A 33 -15.37 6.00 -43.49
CA LEU A 33 -16.07 6.77 -42.46
C LEU A 33 -17.25 7.62 -42.99
N LYS A 34 -18.35 7.65 -42.22
CA LYS A 34 -19.32 8.75 -42.20
C LYS A 34 -19.72 9.06 -40.75
N VAL A 35 -19.35 10.26 -40.31
CA VAL A 35 -19.86 10.93 -39.12
C VAL A 35 -21.13 11.68 -39.53
N SER A 36 -22.21 11.57 -38.75
CA SER A 36 -23.38 12.43 -38.88
C SER A 36 -23.65 13.13 -37.55
N SER A 37 -23.53 14.45 -37.59
CA SER A 37 -23.99 15.39 -36.57
C SER A 37 -25.50 15.63 -36.72
N ILE A 38 -26.23 15.64 -35.60
CA ILE A 38 -27.55 16.24 -35.49
C ILE A 38 -27.54 17.10 -34.23
N GLY A 39 -27.94 18.37 -34.41
CA GLY A 39 -28.20 19.33 -33.35
C GLY A 39 -29.43 20.18 -33.70
N PHE A 40 -29.84 21.00 -32.71
CA PHE A 40 -31.03 21.87 -32.59
C PHE A 40 -32.31 21.14 -32.17
N GLY A 41 -33.16 21.65 -31.27
CA GLY A 41 -33.30 22.93 -30.56
C GLY A 41 -34.57 22.80 -29.67
N GLY A 42 -34.76 23.69 -28.70
CA GLY A 42 -35.63 23.45 -27.53
C GLY A 42 -37.15 23.65 -27.72
N ASN A 43 -37.92 23.35 -26.66
CA ASN A 43 -38.94 24.25 -26.12
C ASN A 43 -39.52 23.80 -24.76
N LEU A 44 -39.99 24.80 -24.01
CA LEU A 44 -40.67 24.71 -22.71
C LEU A 44 -42.01 23.95 -22.76
N ASN A 45 -42.41 23.31 -21.65
CA ASN A 45 -43.66 23.63 -20.94
C ASN A 45 -43.84 22.87 -19.61
N SER A 46 -44.26 23.65 -18.62
CA SER A 46 -44.80 23.27 -17.31
C SER A 46 -46.18 22.62 -17.41
N PHE A 47 -46.50 21.62 -16.57
CA PHE A 47 -47.87 21.35 -16.14
C PHE A 47 -47.93 20.86 -14.69
N PHE A 48 -48.77 21.55 -13.91
CA PHE A 48 -49.12 21.32 -12.50
C PHE A 48 -50.38 20.44 -12.39
N GLY A 49 -50.36 19.47 -11.46
CA GLY A 49 -51.51 18.93 -10.70
C GLY A 49 -52.50 17.95 -11.40
N PRO A 50 -53.35 17.19 -10.67
CA PRO A 50 -53.65 17.31 -9.23
C PRO A 50 -53.52 16.00 -8.40
N ALA A 51 -53.54 16.18 -7.08
CA ALA A 51 -53.70 15.15 -6.06
C ALA A 51 -55.18 14.85 -5.78
N VAL A 52 -55.58 13.57 -5.56
CA VAL A 52 -56.76 13.16 -4.77
C VAL A 52 -56.58 11.74 -4.18
N SER A 53 -56.63 11.71 -2.84
CA SER A 53 -57.28 10.78 -1.88
C SER A 53 -57.23 9.25 -1.99
N THR A 54 -56.53 8.67 -1.01
CA THR A 54 -56.95 7.62 -0.06
C THR A 54 -57.90 6.49 -0.51
N LYS A 55 -57.38 5.26 -0.53
CA LYS A 55 -58.09 4.10 0.02
C LYS A 55 -57.16 3.29 0.91
N SER A 56 -57.64 3.11 2.13
CA SER A 56 -57.12 2.26 3.20
C SER A 56 -57.12 0.79 2.77
N SER A 57 -56.01 0.09 3.00
CA SER A 57 -55.99 -1.38 3.11
C SER A 57 -55.03 -1.82 4.22
N SER A 58 -55.66 -2.29 5.31
CA SER A 58 -55.21 -3.32 6.24
C SER A 58 -53.79 -3.23 6.83
N LEU A 59 -53.76 -2.83 8.10
CA LEU A 59 -52.71 -3.14 9.07
C LEU A 59 -52.41 -4.65 9.10
N GLN A 60 -51.34 -5.07 8.41
CA GLN A 60 -50.64 -6.30 8.76
C GLN A 60 -49.65 -5.99 9.87
N LYS A 61 -49.95 -6.54 11.06
CA LYS A 61 -49.04 -6.62 12.20
C LYS A 61 -47.72 -7.25 11.76
N CYS A 62 -46.69 -6.44 11.58
CA CYS A 62 -45.32 -6.95 11.49
C CYS A 62 -44.82 -7.13 12.92
N ASN A 63 -44.56 -8.37 13.32
CA ASN A 63 -43.96 -8.69 14.61
C ASN A 63 -42.62 -7.94 14.74
N SER A 64 -42.56 -7.03 15.71
CA SER A 64 -41.32 -6.44 16.19
C SER A 64 -40.41 -7.55 16.72
N ARG A 65 -39.53 -8.08 15.87
CA ARG A 65 -38.38 -8.85 16.35
C ARG A 65 -37.49 -7.88 17.10
N SER A 66 -37.41 -8.06 18.41
CA SER A 66 -36.50 -7.32 19.27
C SER A 66 -35.09 -7.51 18.69
N ILE A 67 -34.47 -6.44 18.20
CA ILE A 67 -33.06 -6.42 17.84
C ILE A 67 -32.31 -6.52 19.16
N GLN A 68 -31.86 -7.73 19.50
CA GLN A 68 -30.83 -7.91 20.52
C GLN A 68 -29.52 -7.47 19.87
N PRO A 69 -28.79 -6.49 20.42
CA PRO A 69 -27.46 -6.17 19.92
C PRO A 69 -26.59 -7.43 20.03
N ILE A 70 -26.04 -7.86 18.90
CA ILE A 70 -25.07 -8.96 18.86
C ILE A 70 -23.89 -8.51 19.72
N LYS A 71 -23.67 -9.21 20.84
CA LYS A 71 -22.48 -9.04 21.66
C LYS A 71 -21.28 -9.40 20.79
N ALA A 72 -20.56 -8.40 20.30
CA ALA A 72 -19.22 -8.56 19.74
C ALA A 72 -18.40 -9.36 20.76
N THR A 73 -17.95 -10.55 20.36
CA THR A 73 -17.16 -11.39 21.25
C THR A 73 -15.82 -10.71 21.42
N ALA A 74 -15.47 -10.41 22.68
CA ALA A 74 -14.32 -9.60 23.05
C ALA A 74 -13.06 -10.05 22.30
N THR A 75 -12.48 -9.12 21.54
CA THR A 75 -11.13 -9.25 20.99
C THR A 75 -10.20 -9.36 22.21
N GLU A 76 -9.61 -10.52 22.45
CA GLU A 76 -8.55 -10.59 23.45
C GLU A 76 -7.41 -9.69 22.98
N ILE A 77 -7.23 -8.60 23.74
CA ILE A 77 -6.16 -7.63 23.60
C ILE A 77 -4.87 -8.38 24.00
N PRO A 78 -3.79 -8.36 23.19
CA PRO A 78 -2.48 -8.74 23.71
C PRO A 78 -2.20 -7.86 24.92
N THR A 79 -1.98 -8.47 26.08
CA THR A 79 -1.87 -7.81 27.39
C THR A 79 -1.19 -6.44 27.24
N THR A 80 -1.92 -5.36 27.52
CA THR A 80 -1.35 -4.01 27.48
C THR A 80 -0.26 -3.96 28.54
N ILE A 81 0.99 -4.16 28.15
CA ILE A 81 2.13 -4.03 29.05
C ILE A 81 2.16 -2.56 29.46
N ALA A 82 1.65 -2.28 30.66
CA ALA A 82 1.72 -0.95 31.24
C ALA A 82 3.20 -0.59 31.42
N ARG A 83 3.61 0.55 30.84
CA ARG A 83 4.97 1.08 30.94
C ARG A 83 5.36 1.22 32.41
N SER A 84 6.26 0.36 32.87
CA SER A 84 7.33 0.81 33.75
C SER A 84 8.32 1.54 32.84
N ARG A 85 8.36 2.87 32.90
CA ARG A 85 9.34 3.69 32.15
C ARG A 85 10.75 3.30 32.62
N SER A 86 11.41 2.38 31.93
CA SER A 86 12.87 2.31 31.97
C SER A 86 13.41 3.57 31.26
N SER A 87 14.45 4.17 31.84
CA SER A 87 14.78 5.59 31.69
C SER A 87 15.56 5.97 30.41
N GLY A 88 15.36 5.28 29.28
CA GLY A 88 16.13 5.50 28.04
C GLY A 88 15.28 5.46 26.76
N LYS A 89 15.74 6.16 25.72
CA LYS A 89 15.18 6.07 24.36
C LYS A 89 15.71 4.83 23.66
N THR A 90 14.87 4.12 22.91
CA THR A 90 15.30 2.96 22.12
C THR A 90 16.22 3.40 20.99
N LYS A 91 17.43 2.85 20.97
CA LYS A 91 18.46 3.23 19.98
C LYS A 91 18.33 2.43 18.70
N VAL A 92 18.23 3.12 17.57
CA VAL A 92 17.93 2.49 16.28
C VAL A 92 18.99 2.86 15.23
N GLY A 93 19.45 1.86 14.48
CA GLY A 93 20.19 2.01 13.25
C GLY A 93 19.28 1.83 12.03
N ILE A 94 19.58 2.49 10.90
CA ILE A 94 18.81 2.34 9.66
C ILE A 94 19.75 1.87 8.54
N ASN A 95 19.48 0.70 7.95
CA ASN A 95 20.19 0.23 6.77
C ASN A 95 19.35 0.49 5.51
N GLY A 96 19.91 1.23 4.56
CA GLY A 96 19.25 1.72 3.36
C GLY A 96 18.53 3.06 3.58
N PHE A 97 19.00 4.13 2.95
CA PHE A 97 18.44 5.48 3.09
C PHE A 97 17.49 5.86 1.93
N GLY A 98 16.70 4.85 1.51
CA GLY A 98 15.68 4.96 0.47
C GLY A 98 14.36 5.57 0.97
N ARG A 99 13.25 5.32 0.25
CA ARG A 99 11.92 5.83 0.62
C ARG A 99 11.55 5.47 2.06
N ILE A 100 11.65 4.18 2.44
CA ILE A 100 11.28 3.72 3.78
C ILE A 100 12.25 4.23 4.84
N GLY A 101 13.56 4.06 4.65
CA GLY A 101 14.57 4.47 5.65
C GLY A 101 14.48 5.97 6.01
N ARG A 102 14.30 6.85 5.02
CA ARG A 102 14.13 8.29 5.30
C ARG A 102 12.85 8.61 6.06
N LEU A 103 11.75 7.93 5.74
CA LEU A 103 10.48 8.18 6.42
C LEU A 103 10.45 7.56 7.81
N VAL A 104 11.09 6.41 8.03
CA VAL A 104 11.33 5.87 9.38
C VAL A 104 12.12 6.89 10.21
N LEU A 105 13.19 7.48 9.64
CA LEU A 105 13.93 8.55 10.32
C LEU A 105 13.04 9.76 10.63
N ARG A 106 12.21 10.23 9.68
CA ARG A 106 11.28 11.35 9.92
C ARG A 106 10.32 11.07 11.08
N VAL A 107 9.73 9.87 11.11
CA VAL A 107 8.80 9.48 12.19
C VAL A 107 9.55 9.33 13.52
N ALA A 108 10.73 8.70 13.52
CA ALA A 108 11.52 8.47 14.72
C ALA A 108 11.96 9.79 15.38
N ILE A 109 12.37 10.79 14.60
CA ILE A 109 12.76 12.12 15.13
C ILE A 109 11.55 12.88 15.71
N ALA A 110 10.35 12.64 15.20
CA ALA A 110 9.14 13.28 15.70
C ALA A 110 8.64 12.65 17.01
N ARG A 111 9.10 11.44 17.35
CA ARG A 111 8.74 10.75 18.60
C ARG A 111 9.83 10.95 19.66
N ASP A 112 9.44 10.92 20.93
CA ASP A 112 10.36 11.13 22.06
C ASP A 112 11.00 9.85 22.60
N ASP A 113 10.50 8.69 22.17
CA ASP A 113 10.89 7.35 22.60
C ASP A 113 12.03 6.72 21.77
N PHE A 114 12.33 7.26 20.59
CA PHE A 114 13.40 6.77 19.70
C PHE A 114 14.62 7.68 19.67
N ASP A 115 15.78 7.05 19.47
CA ASP A 115 17.03 7.73 19.15
C ASP A 115 17.71 7.04 17.97
N VAL A 116 17.68 7.67 16.79
CA VAL A 116 18.37 7.12 15.62
C VAL A 116 19.85 7.50 15.71
N VAL A 117 20.71 6.51 15.88
CA VAL A 117 22.13 6.71 16.16
C VAL A 117 23.00 6.63 14.91
N ALA A 118 22.58 5.85 13.91
CA ALA A 118 23.35 5.63 12.70
C ALA A 118 22.47 5.29 11.49
N VAL A 119 22.92 5.68 10.30
CA VAL A 119 22.32 5.38 9.01
C VAL A 119 23.39 4.86 8.07
N ASN A 120 23.11 3.73 7.41
CA ASN A 120 23.98 3.16 6.38
C ASN A 120 23.34 3.24 4.99
N ASP A 121 24.07 3.78 4.00
CA ASP A 121 23.76 3.57 2.58
C ASP A 121 25.03 3.65 1.72
N PRO A 122 25.44 2.60 1.00
CA PRO A 122 26.68 2.61 0.24
C PRO A 122 26.64 3.47 -1.04
N PHE A 123 25.49 4.04 -1.38
CA PHE A 123 25.31 4.80 -2.63
C PHE A 123 25.04 6.29 -2.42
N ILE A 124 24.99 6.76 -1.15
CA ILE A 124 24.56 8.11 -0.80
C ILE A 124 25.51 8.67 0.26
N ASP A 125 26.26 9.73 -0.05
CA ASP A 125 27.11 10.44 0.91
C ASP A 125 26.29 11.35 1.87
N ALA A 126 26.92 11.86 2.93
CA ALA A 126 26.25 12.69 3.94
C ALA A 126 25.59 13.96 3.34
N ASN A 127 26.24 14.63 2.39
CA ASN A 127 25.68 15.81 1.73
C ASN A 127 24.40 15.45 0.95
N TYR A 128 24.42 14.34 0.23
CA TYR A 128 23.28 13.89 -0.54
C TYR A 128 22.17 13.32 0.35
N MET A 129 22.51 12.63 1.44
CA MET A 129 21.57 12.21 2.47
C MET A 129 20.82 13.43 3.04
N ALA A 130 21.55 14.49 3.40
CA ALA A 130 20.94 15.71 3.93
C ALA A 130 19.98 16.36 2.93
N TYR A 131 20.36 16.42 1.65
CA TYR A 131 19.49 16.92 0.58
C TYR A 131 18.22 16.06 0.42
N MET A 132 18.36 14.74 0.29
CA MET A 132 17.23 13.81 0.10
C MET A 132 16.30 13.73 1.31
N PHE A 133 16.81 13.99 2.51
CA PHE A 133 16.00 14.08 3.72
C PHE A 133 15.25 15.41 3.81
N LYS A 134 15.92 16.51 3.44
CA LYS A 134 15.35 17.87 3.47
C LYS A 134 14.19 18.04 2.49
N TYR A 135 14.31 17.51 1.27
CA TYR A 135 13.31 17.65 0.22
C TYR A 135 12.70 16.31 -0.16
N ASP A 136 11.39 16.16 0.05
CA ASP A 136 10.63 14.97 -0.37
C ASP A 136 9.45 15.36 -1.25
N SER A 137 9.38 14.78 -2.46
CA SER A 137 8.32 15.11 -3.43
C SER A 137 6.94 14.62 -3.02
N THR A 138 6.84 13.66 -2.11
CA THR A 138 5.58 13.08 -1.64
C THR A 138 5.15 13.73 -0.32
N HIS A 139 6.07 13.80 0.64
CA HIS A 139 5.77 14.22 2.02
C HIS A 139 6.25 15.64 2.34
N GLY A 140 6.63 16.40 1.32
CA GLY A 140 7.07 17.79 1.44
C GLY A 140 8.43 17.98 2.14
N GLY A 141 8.79 19.26 2.30
CA GLY A 141 10.03 19.66 2.95
C GLY A 141 10.06 19.35 4.45
N PHE A 142 11.19 18.85 4.94
CA PHE A 142 11.43 18.60 6.36
C PHE A 142 11.33 19.93 7.15
N LYS A 143 10.63 19.89 8.28
CA LYS A 143 10.31 21.08 9.09
C LYS A 143 11.38 21.42 10.15
N GLY A 144 12.25 20.47 10.46
CA GLY A 144 13.34 20.67 11.41
C GLY A 144 14.62 21.21 10.78
N THR A 145 15.70 21.21 11.55
CA THR A 145 17.04 21.56 11.06
C THR A 145 17.79 20.30 10.66
N ILE A 146 18.53 20.38 9.55
CA ILE A 146 19.49 19.36 9.13
C ILE A 146 20.77 20.05 8.67
N ARG A 147 21.92 19.58 9.16
CA ARG A 147 23.25 20.06 8.81
C ARG A 147 24.19 18.87 8.64
N VAL A 148 25.14 19.01 7.73
CA VAL A 148 26.26 18.08 7.60
C VAL A 148 27.37 18.61 8.50
N VAL A 149 27.82 17.81 9.46
CA VAL A 149 28.94 18.17 10.34
C VAL A 149 30.24 17.82 9.64
N ASP A 150 30.31 16.60 9.10
CA ASP A 150 31.40 16.05 8.30
C ASP A 150 30.88 14.90 7.43
N ASP A 151 31.77 14.22 6.69
CA ASP A 151 31.43 13.13 5.78
C ASP A 151 30.79 11.91 6.47
N SER A 152 30.96 11.79 7.79
CA SER A 152 30.47 10.67 8.61
C SER A 152 29.39 11.06 9.61
N THR A 153 28.97 12.34 9.66
CA THR A 153 28.05 12.82 10.70
C THR A 153 27.04 13.82 10.16
N LEU A 154 25.76 13.53 10.40
CA LEU A 154 24.65 14.46 10.23
C LEU A 154 24.19 14.99 11.58
N GLU A 155 23.82 16.26 11.63
CA GLU A 155 23.09 16.85 12.76
C GLU A 155 21.65 17.12 12.35
N ILE A 156 20.68 16.53 13.06
CA ILE A 156 19.25 16.75 12.84
C ILE A 156 18.59 17.20 14.14
N ASN A 157 17.98 18.39 14.14
CA ASN A 157 17.42 19.02 15.34
C ASN A 157 18.40 19.06 16.54
N GLY A 158 19.69 19.27 16.27
CA GLY A 158 20.76 19.29 17.28
C GLY A 158 21.25 17.91 17.74
N LYS A 159 20.69 16.81 17.22
CA LYS A 159 21.15 15.44 17.49
C LYS A 159 22.11 14.97 16.40
N GLN A 160 23.21 14.33 16.79
CA GLN A 160 24.15 13.72 15.85
C GLN A 160 23.71 12.31 15.46
N ILE A 161 23.82 12.02 14.16
CA ILE A 161 23.53 10.72 13.56
C ILE A 161 24.72 10.34 12.70
N GLN A 162 25.28 9.15 12.94
CA GLN A 162 26.43 8.64 12.22
C GLN A 162 26.03 8.16 10.83
N VAL A 163 26.85 8.47 9.83
CA VAL A 163 26.68 8.06 8.44
C VAL A 163 27.71 6.99 8.11
N VAL A 164 27.21 5.90 7.54
CA VAL A 164 28.01 4.74 7.15
C VAL A 164 27.72 4.43 5.67
N ASN A 165 28.73 3.98 4.94
CA ASN A 165 28.62 3.69 3.50
C ASN A 165 29.13 2.27 3.16
N LYS A 166 28.72 1.28 3.95
CA LYS A 166 29.12 -0.12 3.78
C LYS A 166 28.13 -0.89 2.91
N ARG A 167 28.67 -1.66 1.97
CA ARG A 167 27.88 -2.54 1.10
C ARG A 167 27.52 -3.85 1.78
N ASP A 168 28.47 -4.42 2.51
CA ASP A 168 28.25 -5.61 3.31
C ASP A 168 27.63 -5.19 4.67
N PRO A 169 26.40 -5.63 5.00
CA PRO A 169 25.80 -5.33 6.29
C PRO A 169 26.62 -5.80 7.49
N ALA A 170 27.45 -6.84 7.33
CA ALA A 170 28.30 -7.37 8.40
C ALA A 170 29.47 -6.44 8.76
N GLU A 171 29.86 -5.52 7.85
CA GLU A 171 30.90 -4.53 8.10
C GLU A 171 30.39 -3.27 8.82
N ILE A 172 29.09 -3.14 9.06
CA ILE A 172 28.52 -1.96 9.71
C ILE A 172 28.70 -2.08 11.23
N PRO A 173 29.43 -1.15 11.89
CA PRO A 173 29.74 -1.27 13.31
C PRO A 173 28.58 -0.76 14.19
N TRP A 174 27.41 -1.38 14.10
CA TRP A 174 26.20 -0.98 14.84
C TRP A 174 26.43 -0.88 16.36
N GLY A 175 27.23 -1.79 16.91
CA GLY A 175 27.58 -1.83 18.33
C GLY A 175 28.34 -0.58 18.81
N ASP A 176 29.23 -0.04 17.96
CA ASP A 176 30.03 1.15 18.29
C ASP A 176 29.16 2.40 18.41
N TYR A 177 28.05 2.44 17.68
CA TYR A 177 27.05 3.52 17.75
C TYR A 177 25.97 3.26 18.81
N GLY A 178 25.98 2.07 19.45
CA GLY A 178 24.99 1.66 20.43
C GLY A 178 23.61 1.39 19.85
N ALA A 179 23.49 1.01 18.57
CA ALA A 179 22.22 0.64 17.98
C ALA A 179 21.72 -0.70 18.57
N GLU A 180 20.53 -0.70 19.16
CA GLU A 180 19.89 -1.89 19.75
C GLU A 180 19.05 -2.63 18.70
N PHE A 181 18.39 -1.87 17.83
CA PHE A 181 17.58 -2.37 16.73
C PHE A 181 18.06 -1.80 15.41
N VAL A 182 18.04 -2.61 14.35
CA VAL A 182 18.39 -2.17 12.99
C VAL A 182 17.18 -2.31 12.08
N VAL A 183 16.77 -1.20 11.47
CA VAL A 183 15.74 -1.16 10.43
C VAL A 183 16.38 -1.52 9.10
N GLU A 184 16.10 -2.72 8.62
CA GLU A 184 16.54 -3.17 7.30
C GLU A 184 15.57 -2.70 6.21
N SER A 185 15.96 -1.69 5.44
CA SER A 185 15.14 -1.05 4.42
C SER A 185 15.86 -0.83 3.07
N SER A 186 16.95 -1.57 2.83
CA SER A 186 17.67 -1.59 1.54
C SER A 186 16.84 -2.15 0.38
N GLY A 187 15.76 -2.87 0.69
CA GLY A 187 14.91 -3.54 -0.31
C GLY A 187 15.39 -4.94 -0.71
N VAL A 188 16.56 -5.37 -0.23
CA VAL A 188 17.15 -6.69 -0.53
C VAL A 188 16.59 -7.79 0.40
N PHE A 189 16.04 -7.42 1.55
CA PHE A 189 15.58 -8.36 2.61
C PHE A 189 14.15 -8.08 3.08
N THR A 190 13.16 -8.12 2.18
CA THR A 190 11.81 -7.61 2.48
C THR A 190 10.71 -8.67 2.38
N THR A 191 10.35 -9.32 3.48
CA THR A 191 9.07 -10.07 3.56
C THR A 191 8.35 -9.85 4.88
N LEU A 192 7.17 -9.19 4.84
CA LEU A 192 5.94 -9.53 5.57
C LEU A 192 4.83 -8.50 5.23
N ALA A 193 3.57 -8.96 5.26
CA ALA A 193 2.40 -8.27 4.73
C ALA A 193 1.71 -7.34 5.73
N LYS A 194 1.18 -6.21 5.22
CA LYS A 194 0.64 -5.09 6.01
C LYS A 194 -0.86 -4.88 5.88
N ALA A 195 -1.55 -5.70 5.09
CA ALA A 195 -2.95 -5.48 4.73
C ALA A 195 -3.94 -6.43 5.45
N SER A 196 -3.63 -6.87 6.68
CA SER A 196 -4.46 -7.84 7.40
C SER A 196 -5.38 -7.28 8.48
N ALA A 197 -5.29 -5.99 8.83
CA ALA A 197 -6.01 -5.45 9.99
C ALA A 197 -7.54 -5.54 9.84
N HIS A 198 -8.11 -5.07 8.73
CA HIS A 198 -9.54 -5.23 8.44
C HIS A 198 -9.92 -6.69 8.16
N LEU A 199 -9.01 -7.49 7.57
CA LEU A 199 -9.22 -8.92 7.34
C LEU A 199 -9.38 -9.70 8.64
N LYS A 200 -8.58 -9.37 9.66
CA LYS A 200 -8.67 -9.94 11.00
C LYS A 200 -10.05 -9.69 11.58
N VAL A 201 -10.50 -8.43 11.58
CA VAL A 201 -11.81 -8.02 12.12
C VAL A 201 -12.96 -8.78 11.45
N VAL A 202 -12.98 -8.80 10.11
CA VAL A 202 -14.03 -9.49 9.35
C VAL A 202 -13.98 -10.99 9.57
N HIS A 203 -12.78 -11.58 9.62
CA HIS A 203 -12.62 -13.01 9.85
C HIS A 203 -13.05 -13.44 11.25
N GLU A 204 -12.68 -12.67 12.28
CA GLU A 204 -13.02 -12.99 13.67
C GLU A 204 -14.54 -12.92 13.92
N GLU A 205 -15.24 -11.95 13.32
CA GLU A 205 -16.68 -11.79 13.54
C GLU A 205 -17.54 -12.65 12.60
N PHE A 206 -17.15 -12.77 11.32
CA PHE A 206 -17.99 -13.40 10.29
C PHE A 206 -17.40 -14.66 9.67
N GLY A 207 -16.10 -14.91 9.86
CA GLY A 207 -15.38 -15.99 9.18
C GLY A 207 -15.22 -15.71 7.69
N ILE A 208 -13.99 -15.78 7.20
CA ILE A 208 -13.70 -15.76 5.75
C ILE A 208 -13.49 -17.20 5.30
N ILE A 209 -14.27 -17.63 4.31
CA ILE A 209 -14.14 -18.94 3.67
C ILE A 209 -12.99 -18.90 2.66
N GLU A 210 -13.04 -17.93 1.76
CA GLU A 210 -12.08 -17.73 0.67
C GLU A 210 -12.11 -16.26 0.24
N GLY A 211 -11.01 -15.77 -0.32
CA GLY A 211 -10.95 -14.41 -0.85
C GLY A 211 -9.82 -14.21 -1.86
N LEU A 212 -10.10 -13.30 -2.80
CA LEU A 212 -9.15 -12.82 -3.79
C LEU A 212 -8.90 -11.34 -3.55
N MET A 213 -7.62 -10.99 -3.49
CA MET A 213 -7.17 -9.63 -3.27
C MET A 213 -6.54 -9.05 -4.55
N THR A 214 -6.95 -7.86 -4.91
CA THR A 214 -6.22 -7.01 -5.85
C THR A 214 -5.75 -5.78 -5.10
N THR A 215 -4.48 -5.42 -5.22
CA THR A 215 -4.04 -4.09 -4.81
C THR A 215 -3.80 -3.21 -6.03
N VAL A 216 -4.43 -2.05 -6.07
CA VAL A 216 -4.07 -0.98 -6.99
C VAL A 216 -3.02 -0.15 -6.28
N HIS A 217 -1.78 -0.29 -6.73
CA HIS A 217 -0.60 0.09 -5.98
C HIS A 217 0.16 1.22 -6.67
N ALA A 218 0.59 2.20 -5.88
CA ALA A 218 1.44 3.29 -6.35
C ALA A 218 2.77 2.79 -6.94
N THR A 219 3.41 3.66 -7.70
CA THR A 219 4.73 3.44 -8.28
C THR A 219 5.79 3.28 -7.17
N THR A 220 6.71 2.33 -7.33
CA THR A 220 7.83 2.13 -6.39
C THR A 220 9.19 2.25 -7.08
N ALA A 221 10.26 2.43 -6.29
CA ALA A 221 11.62 2.64 -6.78
C ALA A 221 12.20 1.52 -7.68
N THR A 222 11.61 0.32 -7.65
CA THR A 222 12.00 -0.79 -8.53
C THR A 222 11.52 -0.63 -9.98
N GLN A 223 10.50 0.19 -10.22
CA GLN A 223 9.96 0.44 -11.56
C GLN A 223 10.79 1.47 -12.33
N LYS A 224 10.58 1.56 -13.64
CA LYS A 224 11.40 2.39 -14.54
C LYS A 224 10.61 3.59 -15.07
N PRO A 225 11.25 4.77 -15.26
CA PRO A 225 10.57 5.93 -15.83
C PRO A 225 10.20 5.73 -17.32
N VAL A 226 10.99 4.92 -18.03
CA VAL A 226 10.79 4.52 -19.43
C VAL A 226 11.02 3.01 -19.55
N ASP A 227 10.60 2.42 -20.67
CA ASP A 227 10.80 1.00 -20.94
C ASP A 227 12.28 0.60 -20.83
N GLY A 228 12.57 -0.39 -19.99
CA GLY A 228 13.93 -0.87 -19.73
C GLY A 228 13.99 -2.28 -19.15
N PRO A 229 15.20 -2.84 -19.00
CA PRO A 229 15.38 -4.23 -18.55
C PRO A 229 14.89 -4.46 -17.11
N SER A 230 14.16 -5.56 -16.92
CA SER A 230 13.78 -6.10 -15.61
C SER A 230 13.79 -7.62 -15.66
N MET A 231 14.83 -8.24 -15.10
CA MET A 231 15.14 -9.66 -15.33
C MET A 231 14.14 -10.62 -14.66
N LYS A 232 13.53 -10.22 -13.54
CA LYS A 232 12.61 -11.05 -12.76
C LYS A 232 11.13 -10.71 -12.96
N ASP A 233 10.84 -9.55 -13.55
CA ASP A 233 9.49 -9.06 -13.81
C ASP A 233 9.49 -8.19 -15.07
N TRP A 234 9.27 -8.80 -16.23
CA TRP A 234 9.30 -8.09 -17.52
C TRP A 234 8.29 -6.95 -17.59
N ARG A 235 7.11 -7.12 -16.95
CA ARG A 235 6.07 -6.08 -16.92
C ARG A 235 6.52 -4.89 -16.09
N GLY A 236 7.19 -5.14 -14.97
CA GLY A 236 7.78 -4.09 -14.13
C GLY A 236 8.89 -3.26 -14.79
N GLY A 237 9.43 -3.71 -15.93
CA GLY A 237 10.39 -2.96 -16.74
C GLY A 237 9.76 -1.89 -17.64
N ARG A 238 8.42 -1.90 -17.81
CA ARG A 238 7.71 -0.91 -18.64
C ARG A 238 7.61 0.44 -17.92
N GLY A 239 7.52 1.53 -18.69
CA GLY A 239 7.42 2.89 -18.17
C GLY A 239 6.29 3.06 -17.15
N ALA A 240 6.66 3.42 -15.92
CA ALA A 240 5.77 3.46 -14.76
C ALA A 240 4.72 4.58 -14.85
N GLY A 241 5.06 5.70 -15.48
CA GLY A 241 4.18 6.86 -15.61
C GLY A 241 3.10 6.72 -16.69
N GLN A 242 3.18 5.68 -17.51
CA GLN A 242 2.37 5.55 -18.73
C GLN A 242 1.48 4.29 -18.73
N ASN A 243 1.65 3.37 -17.78
CA ASN A 243 1.03 2.05 -17.83
C ASN A 243 0.31 1.69 -16.54
N ILE A 244 -0.77 0.90 -16.70
CA ILE A 244 -1.30 0.04 -15.65
C ILE A 244 -0.56 -1.30 -15.79
N ILE A 245 0.23 -1.68 -14.79
CA ILE A 245 1.17 -2.81 -14.89
C ILE A 245 0.72 -3.92 -13.94
N PRO A 246 0.18 -5.05 -14.44
CA PRO A 246 -0.13 -6.18 -13.59
C PRO A 246 1.16 -6.81 -13.05
N SER A 247 1.17 -7.12 -11.75
CA SER A 247 2.30 -7.67 -11.02
C SER A 247 1.82 -8.74 -10.02
N SER A 248 2.67 -9.73 -9.74
CA SER A 248 2.39 -10.71 -8.70
C SER A 248 2.68 -10.13 -7.32
N THR A 249 1.99 -10.61 -6.28
CA THR A 249 2.24 -10.20 -4.90
C THR A 249 2.12 -11.37 -3.93
N GLY A 250 3.04 -11.44 -2.98
CA GLY A 250 2.96 -12.38 -1.86
C GLY A 250 2.10 -11.88 -0.70
N ALA A 251 1.57 -10.66 -0.76
CA ALA A 251 0.94 -10.00 0.39
C ALA A 251 -0.28 -10.77 0.93
N ALA A 252 -1.20 -11.19 0.05
CA ALA A 252 -2.37 -11.97 0.46
C ALA A 252 -1.99 -13.32 1.08
N LYS A 253 -0.98 -14.00 0.51
CA LYS A 253 -0.46 -15.27 1.06
C LYS A 253 0.20 -15.07 2.43
N ALA A 254 0.88 -13.94 2.63
CA ALA A 254 1.51 -13.60 3.89
C ALA A 254 0.51 -13.26 4.99
N VAL A 255 -0.75 -12.91 4.67
CA VAL A 255 -1.84 -12.85 5.66
C VAL A 255 -2.01 -14.20 6.35
N GLY A 256 -1.94 -15.31 5.61
CA GLY A 256 -2.01 -16.66 6.17
C GLY A 256 -0.85 -17.03 7.10
N LYS A 257 0.27 -16.28 7.07
CA LYS A 257 1.39 -16.46 8.01
C LYS A 257 1.14 -15.74 9.33
N VAL A 258 0.52 -14.56 9.29
CA VAL A 258 0.22 -13.75 10.49
C VAL A 258 -1.12 -14.12 11.12
N LEU A 259 -2.04 -14.68 10.33
CA LEU A 259 -3.34 -15.21 10.74
C LEU A 259 -3.44 -16.65 10.22
N PRO A 260 -2.90 -17.65 10.94
CA PRO A 260 -2.86 -19.05 10.50
C PRO A 260 -4.21 -19.63 10.07
N GLN A 261 -5.31 -19.16 10.66
CA GLN A 261 -6.69 -19.52 10.33
C GLN A 261 -7.15 -19.09 8.93
N LEU A 262 -6.39 -18.17 8.30
CA LEU A 262 -6.56 -17.71 6.92
C LEU A 262 -5.55 -18.33 5.95
N ASN A 263 -4.67 -19.23 6.41
CA ASN A 263 -3.70 -19.87 5.55
C ASN A 263 -4.39 -20.68 4.44
N GLY A 264 -3.95 -20.47 3.20
CA GLY A 264 -4.55 -21.08 2.02
C GLY A 264 -5.90 -20.51 1.57
N LYS A 265 -6.53 -19.63 2.36
CA LYS A 265 -7.85 -19.03 2.03
C LYS A 265 -7.76 -17.74 1.22
N LEU A 266 -6.59 -17.09 1.23
CA LEU A 266 -6.36 -15.80 0.58
C LEU A 266 -5.19 -15.88 -0.41
N THR A 267 -5.41 -15.34 -1.60
CA THR A 267 -4.36 -15.08 -2.60
C THR A 267 -4.71 -13.80 -3.36
N GLY A 268 -3.80 -13.32 -4.21
CA GLY A 268 -4.05 -12.06 -4.90
C GLY A 268 -2.99 -11.65 -5.91
N MET A 269 -3.22 -10.49 -6.50
CA MET A 269 -2.35 -9.85 -7.47
C MET A 269 -2.30 -8.33 -7.22
N ALA A 270 -1.48 -7.62 -7.99
CA ALA A 270 -1.38 -6.17 -7.94
C ALA A 270 -1.48 -5.55 -9.34
N PHE A 271 -2.02 -4.36 -9.44
CA PHE A 271 -1.83 -3.45 -10.57
C PHE A 271 -1.02 -2.25 -10.10
N ARG A 272 0.16 -2.02 -10.69
CA ARG A 272 0.88 -0.77 -10.48
C ARG A 272 0.27 0.31 -11.34
N VAL A 273 0.02 1.48 -10.76
CA VAL A 273 -0.59 2.62 -11.46
C VAL A 273 0.26 3.89 -11.33
N PRO A 274 0.09 4.87 -12.24
CA PRO A 274 0.86 6.13 -12.24
C PRO A 274 0.52 7.10 -11.09
N THR A 275 0.50 6.64 -9.86
CA THR A 275 0.44 7.48 -8.65
C THR A 275 1.77 7.41 -7.89
N PRO A 276 2.26 8.53 -7.33
CA PRO A 276 3.56 8.56 -6.66
C PRO A 276 3.55 7.90 -5.28
N ASN A 277 2.39 7.86 -4.63
CA ASN A 277 2.19 7.23 -3.33
C ASN A 277 0.69 6.92 -3.12
N VAL A 278 0.39 6.26 -2.00
CA VAL A 278 -0.91 5.75 -1.58
C VAL A 278 -1.42 4.66 -2.51
N SER A 279 -1.87 3.59 -1.88
CA SER A 279 -2.37 2.39 -2.56
C SER A 279 -3.70 1.98 -1.94
N VAL A 280 -4.42 1.13 -2.64
CA VAL A 280 -5.71 0.60 -2.18
C VAL A 280 -5.75 -0.91 -2.33
N VAL A 281 -6.36 -1.56 -1.34
CA VAL A 281 -6.71 -2.97 -1.35
C VAL A 281 -8.17 -3.09 -1.76
N ASP A 282 -8.41 -3.93 -2.75
CA ASP A 282 -9.70 -4.51 -3.09
C ASP A 282 -9.68 -5.98 -2.67
N LEU A 283 -10.47 -6.33 -1.66
CA LEU A 283 -10.69 -7.72 -1.27
C LEU A 283 -12.09 -8.13 -1.67
N THR A 284 -12.19 -9.14 -2.54
CA THR A 284 -13.44 -9.85 -2.76
C THR A 284 -13.42 -11.14 -1.94
N CYS A 285 -14.35 -11.30 -1.01
CA CYS A 285 -14.37 -12.45 -0.10
C CYS A 285 -15.76 -13.04 0.08
N ARG A 286 -15.77 -14.32 0.47
CA ARG A 286 -16.97 -15.05 0.87
C ARG A 286 -16.97 -15.24 2.39
N LEU A 287 -18.04 -14.83 3.05
CA LEU A 287 -18.23 -14.96 4.49
C LEU A 287 -18.85 -16.30 4.86
N GLN A 288 -18.49 -16.82 6.04
CA GLN A 288 -19.08 -18.04 6.60
C GLN A 288 -20.41 -17.76 7.29
N LYS A 289 -20.43 -16.77 8.18
CA LYS A 289 -21.64 -16.21 8.79
C LYS A 289 -22.14 -15.08 7.89
N SER A 290 -23.33 -15.24 7.33
CA SER A 290 -23.96 -14.20 6.51
C SER A 290 -24.15 -12.92 7.33
N ALA A 291 -23.86 -11.78 6.71
CA ALA A 291 -23.94 -10.45 7.28
C ALA A 291 -24.25 -9.43 6.17
N SER A 292 -25.12 -8.47 6.47
CA SER A 292 -25.33 -7.36 5.54
C SER A 292 -24.07 -6.51 5.44
N TYR A 293 -23.91 -5.74 4.37
CA TYR A 293 -22.78 -4.82 4.24
C TYR A 293 -22.77 -3.76 5.38
N GLU A 294 -23.95 -3.35 5.86
CA GLU A 294 -24.08 -2.46 7.02
C GLU A 294 -23.54 -3.09 8.31
N ASP A 295 -23.78 -4.39 8.53
CA ASP A 295 -23.23 -5.10 9.70
C ASP A 295 -21.69 -5.14 9.64
N VAL A 296 -21.14 -5.41 8.46
CA VAL A 296 -19.69 -5.41 8.25
C VAL A 296 -19.09 -4.02 8.49
N LYS A 297 -19.73 -2.96 7.98
CA LYS A 297 -19.31 -1.58 8.24
C LYS A 297 -19.32 -1.27 9.74
N ALA A 298 -20.38 -1.64 10.45
CA ALA A 298 -20.50 -1.37 11.87
C ALA A 298 -19.40 -2.05 12.69
N VAL A 299 -19.06 -3.30 12.38
CA VAL A 299 -18.01 -4.06 13.06
C VAL A 299 -16.62 -3.47 12.76
N ILE A 300 -16.35 -3.09 11.51
CA ILE A 300 -15.09 -2.44 11.16
C ILE A 300 -14.97 -1.07 11.84
N LYS A 301 -16.05 -0.28 11.86
CA LYS A 301 -16.09 1.02 12.56
C LYS A 301 -15.81 0.86 14.05
N TYR A 302 -16.43 -0.12 14.70
CA TYR A 302 -16.17 -0.45 16.10
C TYR A 302 -14.71 -0.82 16.34
N ALA A 303 -14.13 -1.69 15.50
CA ALA A 303 -12.73 -2.08 15.62
C ALA A 303 -11.78 -0.89 15.42
N ALA A 304 -12.09 -0.01 14.45
CA ALA A 304 -11.30 1.17 14.11
C ALA A 304 -11.27 2.22 15.23
N VAL A 305 -12.39 2.46 15.93
CA VAL A 305 -12.43 3.42 17.06
C VAL A 305 -12.03 2.79 18.40
N GLY A 306 -12.02 1.46 18.48
CA GLY A 306 -11.69 0.71 19.69
C GLY A 306 -10.33 0.01 19.59
N PRO A 307 -10.29 -1.33 19.55
CA PRO A 307 -9.07 -2.13 19.74
C PRO A 307 -7.98 -1.92 18.69
N LEU A 308 -8.32 -1.42 17.49
CA LEU A 308 -7.38 -1.17 16.41
C LEU A 308 -7.20 0.33 16.11
N ASN A 309 -7.58 1.20 17.05
CA ASN A 309 -7.37 2.64 16.89
C ASN A 309 -5.90 2.96 16.61
N GLY A 310 -5.66 3.88 15.66
CA GLY A 310 -4.33 4.21 15.15
C GLY A 310 -3.73 3.21 14.14
N ILE A 311 -4.31 2.01 13.99
CA ILE A 311 -3.89 0.99 13.03
C ILE A 311 -4.91 0.86 11.90
N LEU A 312 -6.19 0.70 12.25
CA LEU A 312 -7.33 0.62 11.34
C LEU A 312 -8.14 1.91 11.42
N GLY A 313 -8.31 2.58 10.28
CA GLY A 313 -9.22 3.69 10.09
C GLY A 313 -10.53 3.24 9.45
N TYR A 314 -11.53 4.12 9.54
CA TYR A 314 -12.84 3.95 8.91
C TYR A 314 -13.28 5.31 8.37
N THR A 315 -13.80 5.36 7.14
CA THR A 315 -14.34 6.58 6.54
C THR A 315 -15.63 6.31 5.77
N GLU A 316 -16.55 7.28 5.81
CA GLU A 316 -17.78 7.35 5.01
C GLU A 316 -17.75 8.58 4.06
N GLU A 317 -16.62 9.28 3.99
CA GLU A 317 -16.43 10.43 3.10
C GLU A 317 -16.08 9.99 1.68
N ASP A 318 -16.34 10.86 0.70
CA ASP A 318 -16.04 10.59 -0.72
C ASP A 318 -14.57 10.92 -1.03
N VAL A 319 -13.68 10.07 -0.51
CA VAL A 319 -12.22 10.23 -0.52
C VAL A 319 -11.55 9.68 -1.78
N VAL A 320 -10.34 10.15 -2.05
CA VAL A 320 -9.42 9.65 -3.08
C VAL A 320 -8.02 9.44 -2.52
N SER A 321 -7.10 8.88 -3.32
CA SER A 321 -5.77 8.48 -2.86
C SER A 321 -4.98 9.60 -2.17
N ASN A 322 -5.02 10.82 -2.68
CA ASN A 322 -4.22 11.92 -2.14
C ASN A 322 -4.64 12.35 -0.73
N ASP A 323 -5.88 12.05 -0.31
CA ASP A 323 -6.39 12.40 1.02
C ASP A 323 -5.70 11.60 2.13
N PHE A 324 -4.99 10.53 1.77
CA PHE A 324 -4.27 9.65 2.69
C PHE A 324 -2.76 9.83 2.68
N VAL A 325 -2.22 10.81 1.95
CA VAL A 325 -0.77 11.07 1.96
C VAL A 325 -0.35 11.54 3.35
N GLY A 326 0.57 10.81 3.97
CA GLY A 326 1.02 11.08 5.34
C GLY A 326 0.09 10.52 6.42
N ASP A 327 -0.92 9.72 6.07
CA ASP A 327 -1.74 9.01 7.03
C ASP A 327 -0.93 7.87 7.68
N SER A 328 -0.87 7.87 9.01
CA SER A 328 -0.05 6.91 9.78
C SER A 328 -0.73 5.56 9.98
N ARG A 329 -2.02 5.41 9.63
CA ARG A 329 -2.76 4.16 9.79
C ARG A 329 -2.32 3.13 8.74
N SER A 330 -2.39 1.85 9.09
CA SER A 330 -2.00 0.74 8.21
C SER A 330 -3.07 0.41 7.17
N SER A 331 -4.32 0.71 7.48
CA SER A 331 -5.48 0.34 6.69
C SER A 331 -6.60 1.31 7.03
N ILE A 332 -7.20 1.96 6.05
CA ILE A 332 -8.36 2.84 6.24
C ILE A 332 -9.49 2.24 5.42
N PHE A 333 -10.52 1.71 6.07
CA PHE A 333 -11.64 1.10 5.37
C PHE A 333 -12.56 2.16 4.77
N ASP A 334 -12.88 2.00 3.50
CA ASP A 334 -13.75 2.89 2.74
C ASP A 334 -15.15 2.28 2.65
N ALA A 335 -16.07 2.85 3.44
CA ALA A 335 -17.42 2.35 3.59
C ALA A 335 -18.30 2.57 2.36
N LYS A 336 -17.96 3.52 1.48
CA LYS A 336 -18.75 3.82 0.28
C LYS A 336 -18.20 3.14 -0.96
N ALA A 337 -16.91 2.83 -1.00
CA ALA A 337 -16.28 2.20 -2.15
C ALA A 337 -16.46 0.67 -2.20
N GLY A 338 -16.72 0.02 -1.06
CA GLY A 338 -17.05 -1.42 -1.05
C GLY A 338 -18.50 -1.70 -1.48
N ILE A 339 -18.80 -2.96 -1.76
CA ILE A 339 -20.12 -3.38 -2.21
C ILE A 339 -20.41 -4.84 -1.84
N GLY A 340 -21.60 -5.11 -1.30
CA GLY A 340 -22.10 -6.47 -1.09
C GLY A 340 -22.90 -6.94 -2.31
N LEU A 341 -22.56 -8.11 -2.87
CA LEU A 341 -23.40 -8.78 -3.87
C LEU A 341 -24.52 -9.57 -3.19
N SER A 342 -24.20 -10.20 -2.06
CA SER A 342 -25.11 -10.89 -1.16
C SER A 342 -24.61 -10.78 0.27
N ASP A 343 -25.41 -11.24 1.24
CA ASP A 343 -25.02 -11.28 2.66
C ASP A 343 -23.81 -12.18 2.94
N SER A 344 -23.35 -12.98 1.98
CA SER A 344 -22.18 -13.85 2.14
C SER A 344 -21.08 -13.59 1.12
N PHE A 345 -21.24 -12.64 0.19
CA PHE A 345 -20.24 -12.36 -0.84
C PHE A 345 -20.14 -10.87 -1.11
N MET A 346 -18.98 -10.29 -0.84
CA MET A 346 -18.78 -8.85 -0.86
C MET A 346 -17.36 -8.45 -1.25
N LYS A 347 -17.25 -7.18 -1.63
CA LYS A 347 -16.02 -6.48 -1.93
C LYS A 347 -15.77 -5.43 -0.85
N LEU A 348 -14.60 -5.51 -0.22
CA LEU A 348 -14.14 -4.58 0.81
C LEU A 348 -12.99 -3.75 0.25
N VAL A 349 -13.03 -2.44 0.46
CA VAL A 349 -12.02 -1.51 -0.04
C VAL A 349 -11.30 -0.88 1.14
N SER A 350 -9.96 -0.85 1.10
CA SER A 350 -9.17 -0.17 2.12
C SER A 350 -7.93 0.53 1.57
N TRP A 351 -7.81 1.81 1.87
CA TRP A 351 -6.67 2.66 1.54
C TRP A 351 -5.51 2.45 2.51
N TYR A 352 -4.30 2.72 2.03
CA TYR A 352 -3.11 2.81 2.87
C TYR A 352 -2.03 3.66 2.20
N ASP A 353 -1.38 4.52 2.99
CA ASP A 353 -0.10 5.10 2.59
C ASP A 353 0.97 4.01 2.67
N ASN A 354 1.38 3.49 1.50
CA ASN A 354 2.33 2.39 1.40
C ASN A 354 3.75 2.75 1.90
N GLU A 355 4.01 4.02 2.15
CA GLU A 355 5.26 4.50 2.71
C GLU A 355 5.10 4.92 4.17
N TRP A 356 4.25 5.90 4.45
CA TRP A 356 4.16 6.54 5.76
C TRP A 356 3.53 5.63 6.81
N GLY A 357 2.38 5.01 6.50
CA GLY A 357 1.72 4.07 7.41
C GLY A 357 2.64 2.91 7.77
N TYR A 358 3.44 2.41 6.79
CA TYR A 358 4.42 1.37 7.10
C TYR A 358 5.57 1.85 7.97
N SER A 359 6.16 3.01 7.66
CA SER A 359 7.27 3.54 8.44
C SER A 359 6.89 3.73 9.92
N ASN A 360 5.63 4.08 10.21
CA ASN A 360 5.11 4.09 11.57
C ASN A 360 5.05 2.68 12.18
N ARG A 361 4.52 1.69 11.45
CA ARG A 361 4.47 0.29 11.95
C ARG A 361 5.84 -0.33 12.23
N VAL A 362 6.88 0.07 11.51
CA VAL A 362 8.25 -0.37 11.79
C VAL A 362 8.66 0.06 13.20
N LEU A 363 8.41 1.31 13.56
CA LEU A 363 8.73 1.83 14.88
C LEU A 363 7.83 1.23 15.98
N ASP A 364 6.52 1.10 15.73
CA ASP A 364 5.61 0.48 16.69
C ASP A 364 6.00 -0.97 17.01
N LEU A 365 6.50 -1.72 16.01
CA LEU A 365 7.01 -3.07 16.21
C LEU A 365 8.29 -3.08 17.04
N ILE A 366 9.23 -2.15 16.80
CA ILE A 366 10.46 -2.03 17.60
C ILE A 366 10.09 -1.72 19.05
N GLU A 367 9.18 -0.78 19.28
CA GLU A 367 8.70 -0.44 20.63
C GLU A 367 8.13 -1.69 21.32
N HIS A 368 7.27 -2.45 20.64
CA HIS A 368 6.71 -3.67 21.20
C HIS A 368 7.79 -4.72 21.55
N ILE A 369 8.74 -4.98 20.65
CA ILE A 369 9.82 -5.94 20.90
C ILE A 369 10.69 -5.47 22.08
N SER A 370 11.02 -4.18 22.14
CA SER A 370 11.78 -3.59 23.25
C SER A 370 11.07 -3.78 24.59
N LEU A 371 9.77 -3.54 24.65
CA LEU A 371 8.96 -3.77 25.86
C LEU A 371 8.93 -5.23 26.28
N VAL A 372 8.76 -6.17 25.35
CA VAL A 372 8.76 -7.61 25.64
C VAL A 372 10.13 -8.06 26.16
N LEU A 373 11.23 -7.62 25.55
CA LEU A 373 12.58 -7.92 26.01
C LEU A 373 12.86 -7.37 27.41
N ALA A 374 12.33 -6.19 27.74
CA ALA A 374 12.47 -5.59 29.07
C ALA A 374 11.68 -6.34 30.16
N THR A 375 10.61 -7.06 29.82
CA THR A 375 9.82 -7.86 30.78
C THR A 375 10.39 -9.26 31.06
N HIS A 376 11.35 -9.72 30.27
CA HIS A 376 11.95 -11.06 30.39
C HIS A 376 13.39 -11.05 30.92
N ASN A 377 13.96 -9.88 31.19
CA ASN A 377 15.19 -9.66 31.94
C ASN A 377 14.86 -9.20 33.36
#